data_AF-A0A914UR25-F1
#
_entry.id   AF-A0A914UR25-F1
#
_cell.length_a   1.000
_cell.length_b   1.000
_cell.length_c   1.000
_cell.angle_alpha   90.00
_cell.angle_beta   90.00
_cell.angle_gamma   90.00
#
_symmetry.space_group_name_H-M   'P 1'
#
loop_
_entity.id
_entity.type
_entity.pdbx_description
1 polymer ?
#
loop_
_entity_poly.entity_id
_entity_poly.type
_entity_poly.pdbx_seq_one_letter_code
_entity_poly.pdbx_strand_id
1 'polypeptide(L)'
;MSTATTLREETLQIPALGRPFDLGMLYDARSDRIVPGITLWNHSTLQTNIAEESNYNSNFKVLYNDTLTAKTSALDISAELKLSFLAGLFPIDGTGKYLTDNVDNSSHERNTLLYKSTTHWKKLGMDHLKNEKVEHQFEDNIATHVVTQIQYGADAFFLFDRLKAKKTDKKEISGSVNAKYSHAKIWEVGGGGKFDNKENEEKSEEKYECTYYGDFVMSSFPKNLKEAEEFAQV
;
A
#
# COMPACT_ATOMS: atom_id res chain seq x y z
N MET A 1 19.58 -18.35 37.66
CA MET A 1 19.51 -19.42 36.62
C MET A 1 18.13 -19.35 35.98
N SER A 2 18.12 -19.25 34.66
CA SER A 2 17.00 -19.45 33.73
C SER A 2 15.77 -18.55 33.88
N THR A 3 15.83 -17.37 33.27
CA THR A 3 14.62 -16.73 32.71
C THR A 3 14.30 -17.43 31.41
N ALA A 4 13.23 -18.25 31.40
CA ALA A 4 12.67 -18.78 30.18
C ALA A 4 12.17 -17.62 29.32
N THR A 5 12.87 -17.36 28.22
CA THR A 5 12.39 -16.49 27.15
C THR A 5 11.16 -17.16 26.53
N THR A 6 9.97 -16.69 26.91
CA THR A 6 8.75 -16.99 26.17
C THR A 6 8.90 -16.39 24.77
N LEU A 7 9.31 -17.21 23.81
CA LEU A 7 9.19 -16.88 22.39
C LEU A 7 7.70 -16.62 22.14
N ARG A 8 7.32 -15.36 21.98
CA ARG A 8 6.08 -15.05 21.26
C ARG A 8 6.37 -15.49 19.84
N GLU A 9 5.67 -16.51 19.36
CA GLU A 9 5.67 -16.84 17.93
C GLU A 9 4.99 -15.66 17.22
N GLU A 10 5.80 -14.69 16.78
CA GLU A 10 5.31 -13.50 16.10
C GLU A 10 4.95 -13.89 14.66
N THR A 11 3.66 -13.78 14.32
CA THR A 11 3.19 -13.90 12.94
C THR A 11 3.85 -12.82 12.08
N LEU A 12 4.52 -13.22 11.01
CA LEU A 12 5.08 -12.29 10.03
C LEU A 12 3.96 -11.63 9.21
N GLN A 13 3.92 -10.29 9.20
CA GLN A 13 3.02 -9.50 8.36
C GLN A 13 3.83 -8.73 7.32
N ILE A 14 3.42 -8.81 6.05
CA ILE A 14 4.09 -8.14 4.94
C ILE A 14 3.05 -7.59 3.94
N PRO A 15 3.31 -6.45 3.29
CA PRO A 15 2.49 -5.97 2.19
C PRO A 15 2.64 -6.87 0.95
N ALA A 16 1.54 -7.05 0.20
CA ALA A 16 1.53 -7.88 -1.00
C ALA A 16 2.41 -7.31 -2.13
N LEU A 17 2.39 -5.98 -2.32
CA LEU A 17 3.16 -5.26 -3.35
C LEU A 17 2.93 -5.80 -4.78
N GLY A 18 1.70 -6.22 -5.07
CA GLY A 18 1.31 -6.82 -6.35
C GLY A 18 1.70 -8.29 -6.52
N ARG A 19 2.32 -8.93 -5.51
CA ARG A 19 2.62 -10.37 -5.55
C ARG A 19 1.34 -11.19 -5.35
N PRO A 20 1.17 -12.31 -6.09
CA PRO A 20 -0.06 -13.10 -6.06
C PRO A 20 -0.09 -14.03 -4.83
N PHE A 21 -0.53 -13.51 -3.69
CA PHE A 21 -0.73 -14.31 -2.48
C PHE A 21 -2.10 -15.03 -2.49
N ASP A 22 -2.12 -16.26 -2.01
CA ASP A 22 -3.33 -17.02 -1.70
C ASP A 22 -3.16 -17.75 -0.36
N LEU A 23 -4.28 -18.09 0.27
CA LEU A 23 -4.28 -18.81 1.53
C LEU A 23 -3.70 -20.22 1.37
N GLY A 24 -2.86 -20.61 2.32
CA GLY A 24 -2.16 -21.90 2.30
C GLY A 24 -0.92 -21.93 1.42
N MET A 25 -0.62 -20.86 0.66
CA MET A 25 0.65 -20.75 -0.04
C MET A 25 1.82 -20.74 0.94
N LEU A 26 2.92 -21.34 0.51
CA LEU A 26 4.17 -21.34 1.25
C LEU A 26 4.98 -20.07 0.95
N TYR A 27 5.67 -19.57 1.98
CA TYR A 27 6.53 -18.39 1.90
C TYR A 27 7.90 -18.69 2.50
N ASP A 28 8.96 -18.24 1.83
CA ASP A 28 10.31 -18.29 2.37
C ASP A 28 10.81 -16.90 2.76
N ALA A 29 10.73 -16.59 4.05
CA ALA A 29 11.20 -15.33 4.64
C ALA A 29 12.72 -15.10 4.50
N ARG A 30 13.51 -16.11 4.14
CA ARG A 30 14.96 -15.94 3.92
C ARG A 30 15.26 -15.31 2.55
N SER A 31 14.34 -15.47 1.61
CA SER A 31 14.47 -14.95 0.24
C SER A 31 13.32 -14.02 -0.16
N ASP A 32 12.35 -13.79 0.74
CA ASP A 32 11.11 -13.04 0.53
C ASP A 32 10.30 -13.47 -0.71
N ARG A 33 10.21 -14.79 -0.91
CA ARG A 33 9.56 -15.40 -2.08
C ARG A 33 8.37 -16.27 -1.70
N ILE A 34 7.34 -16.18 -2.53
CA ILE A 34 6.22 -17.13 -2.56
C ILE A 34 6.71 -18.40 -3.26
N VAL A 35 6.35 -19.57 -2.73
CA VAL A 35 6.59 -20.86 -3.37
C VAL A 35 5.29 -21.31 -4.05
N PRO A 36 5.16 -21.15 -5.37
CA PRO A 36 3.91 -21.41 -6.07
C PRO A 36 3.65 -22.91 -6.26
N GLY A 37 2.37 -23.28 -6.38
CA GLY A 37 1.94 -24.63 -6.77
C GLY A 37 2.05 -25.69 -5.68
N ILE A 38 2.36 -25.29 -4.44
CA ILE A 38 2.64 -26.19 -3.33
C ILE A 38 1.96 -25.67 -2.05
N THR A 39 1.16 -26.51 -1.38
CA THR A 39 0.41 -26.19 -0.14
C THR A 39 0.38 -27.37 0.82
N LEU A 40 0.42 -27.11 2.14
CA LEU A 40 0.41 -28.16 3.18
C LEU A 40 -0.87 -29.02 3.14
N TRP A 41 -1.99 -28.40 2.82
CA TRP A 41 -3.31 -29.02 2.72
C TRP A 41 -3.81 -28.97 1.28
N ASN A 42 -4.63 -29.95 0.87
CA ASN A 42 -5.28 -29.89 -0.44
C ASN A 42 -6.26 -28.74 -0.54
N HIS A 43 -6.66 -28.45 -1.78
CA HIS A 43 -7.59 -27.37 -2.07
C HIS A 43 -8.93 -27.50 -1.33
N SER A 44 -9.53 -28.70 -1.27
CA SER A 44 -10.81 -28.88 -0.57
C SER A 44 -10.74 -28.56 0.92
N THR A 45 -9.68 -29.02 1.60
CA THR A 45 -9.43 -28.77 3.02
C THR A 45 -9.15 -27.29 3.28
N LEU A 46 -8.41 -26.62 2.38
CA LEU A 46 -8.23 -25.18 2.48
C LEU A 46 -9.57 -24.45 2.37
N GLN A 47 -10.34 -24.70 1.29
CA GLN A 47 -11.58 -23.98 1.02
C GLN A 47 -12.63 -24.13 2.12
N THR A 48 -12.75 -25.32 2.74
CA THR A 48 -13.72 -25.56 3.82
C THR A 48 -13.34 -24.87 5.13
N ASN A 49 -12.09 -24.41 5.26
CA ASN A 49 -11.55 -23.78 6.45
C ASN A 49 -11.24 -22.29 6.27
N ILE A 50 -11.69 -21.67 5.17
CA ILE A 50 -11.59 -20.22 4.96
C ILE A 50 -12.78 -19.54 5.64
N ALA A 51 -12.48 -18.60 6.54
CA ALA A 51 -13.44 -17.64 7.07
C ALA A 51 -13.19 -16.28 6.43
N GLU A 52 -14.27 -15.60 6.04
CA GLU A 52 -14.25 -14.24 5.52
C GLU A 52 -14.87 -13.27 6.53
N GLU A 53 -14.22 -12.12 6.73
CA GLU A 53 -14.66 -11.10 7.68
C GLU A 53 -14.55 -9.71 7.05
N SER A 54 -15.66 -8.98 7.01
CA SER A 54 -15.70 -7.60 6.52
C SER A 54 -14.77 -6.68 7.33
N ASN A 55 -14.02 -5.83 6.63
CA ASN A 55 -13.12 -4.84 7.24
C ASN A 55 -12.97 -3.62 6.31
N TYR A 56 -14.10 -2.95 6.10
CA TYR A 56 -14.15 -1.75 5.25
C TYR A 56 -13.47 -0.58 5.95
N ASN A 57 -12.42 -0.06 5.34
CA ASN A 57 -11.73 1.14 5.78
C ASN A 57 -11.15 1.85 4.56
N SER A 58 -11.23 3.18 4.54
CA SER A 58 -10.58 3.99 3.53
C SER A 58 -9.89 5.18 4.19
N ASN A 59 -8.71 5.52 3.70
CA ASN A 59 -7.96 6.66 4.21
C ASN A 59 -7.13 7.31 3.10
N PHE A 60 -6.88 8.60 3.24
CA PHE A 60 -6.10 9.37 2.28
C PHE A 60 -4.96 10.12 2.98
N LYS A 61 -3.86 10.35 2.26
CA LYS A 61 -2.70 11.08 2.76
C LYS A 61 -2.00 11.83 1.64
N VAL A 62 -1.58 13.05 1.92
CA VAL A 62 -0.70 13.81 1.02
C VAL A 62 0.75 13.67 1.50
N LEU A 63 1.65 13.29 0.58
CA LEU A 63 3.08 13.14 0.81
C LEU A 63 3.83 14.26 0.07
N TYR A 64 4.74 14.93 0.78
CA TYR A 64 5.49 16.09 0.27
C TYR A 64 6.96 15.79 -0.06
N ASN A 65 7.41 14.55 0.13
CA ASN A 65 8.76 14.13 -0.23
C ASN A 65 8.72 12.76 -0.90
N ASP A 66 9.63 12.56 -1.86
CA ASP A 66 9.69 11.38 -2.72
C ASP A 66 10.84 10.43 -2.35
N THR A 67 11.36 10.53 -1.12
CA THR A 67 12.48 9.69 -0.69
C THR A 67 12.06 8.22 -0.61
N LEU A 68 12.96 7.29 -0.96
CA LEU A 68 12.66 5.86 -0.84
C LEU A 68 12.14 5.47 0.55
N THR A 69 12.69 6.08 1.61
CA THR A 69 12.21 5.86 2.98
C THR A 69 10.74 6.27 3.15
N ALA A 70 10.34 7.44 2.64
CA ALA A 70 8.94 7.86 2.68
C ALA A 70 8.04 6.96 1.83
N LYS A 71 8.49 6.50 0.66
CA LYS A 71 7.73 5.55 -0.17
C LYS A 71 7.52 4.23 0.54
N THR A 72 8.58 3.66 1.12
CA THR A 72 8.50 2.39 1.86
C THR A 72 7.59 2.53 3.09
N SER A 73 7.65 3.65 3.80
CA SER A 73 6.74 3.91 4.93
C SER A 73 5.29 4.11 4.48
N ALA A 74 5.05 4.70 3.31
CA ALA A 74 3.70 4.86 2.77
C ALA A 74 3.06 3.53 2.36
N LEU A 75 3.87 2.53 2.00
CA LEU A 75 3.45 1.18 1.60
C LEU A 75 3.58 0.15 2.73
N ASP A 76 3.80 0.58 3.98
CA ASP A 76 3.96 -0.29 5.15
C ASP A 76 5.06 -1.37 4.98
N ILE A 77 6.14 -1.03 4.26
CA ILE A 77 7.27 -1.93 4.00
C ILE A 77 8.27 -1.86 5.17
N SER A 78 8.58 -3.01 5.76
CA SER A 78 9.58 -3.13 6.83
C SER A 78 11.01 -2.88 6.34
N ALA A 79 11.96 -2.74 7.26
CA ALA A 79 13.37 -2.56 6.91
C ALA A 79 13.95 -3.78 6.16
N GLU A 80 13.59 -4.98 6.60
CA GLU A 80 13.99 -6.26 6.02
C GLU A 80 13.43 -6.40 4.60
N LEU A 81 12.12 -6.19 4.44
CA LEU A 81 11.48 -6.29 3.12
C LEU A 81 11.98 -5.21 2.16
N LYS A 82 12.34 -4.01 2.67
CA LYS A 82 13.00 -2.96 1.89
C LYS A 82 14.36 -3.40 1.36
N LEU A 83 15.16 -4.12 2.16
CA LEU A 83 16.44 -4.67 1.69
C LEU A 83 16.22 -5.70 0.59
N SER A 84 15.22 -6.57 0.75
CA SER A 84 14.87 -7.58 -0.26
C SER A 84 14.36 -6.95 -1.56
N PHE A 85 13.59 -5.86 -1.47
CA PHE A 85 13.23 -5.04 -2.63
C PHE A 85 14.47 -4.47 -3.33
N LEU A 86 15.38 -3.84 -2.58
CA LEU A 86 16.62 -3.27 -3.13
C LEU A 86 17.54 -4.34 -3.76
N ALA A 87 17.50 -5.56 -3.23
CA ALA A 87 18.22 -6.71 -3.78
C ALA A 87 17.50 -7.37 -4.98
N GLY A 88 16.30 -6.91 -5.35
CA GLY A 88 15.53 -7.45 -6.48
C GLY A 88 15.05 -8.88 -6.25
N LEU A 89 14.77 -9.27 -5.00
CA LEU A 89 14.43 -10.65 -4.66
C LEU A 89 13.04 -11.09 -5.11
N PHE A 90 12.13 -10.14 -5.29
CA PHE A 90 10.77 -10.37 -5.74
C PHE A 90 10.31 -9.29 -6.74
N PRO A 91 9.38 -9.63 -7.65
CA PRO A 91 8.79 -8.63 -8.53
C PRO A 91 7.83 -7.72 -7.76
N ILE A 92 7.72 -6.48 -8.22
CA ILE A 92 6.72 -5.51 -7.77
C ILE A 92 5.70 -5.27 -8.87
N ASP A 93 4.44 -5.12 -8.49
CA ASP A 93 3.37 -4.76 -9.41
C ASP A 93 2.34 -3.84 -8.74
N GLY A 94 1.37 -3.36 -9.51
CA GLY A 94 0.32 -2.46 -9.05
C GLY A 94 0.90 -1.21 -8.40
N THR A 95 0.43 -0.90 -7.20
CA THR A 95 0.93 0.22 -6.37
C THR A 95 2.40 0.09 -5.97
N GLY A 96 2.96 -1.12 -5.94
CA GLY A 96 4.37 -1.35 -5.67
C GLY A 96 5.31 -0.67 -6.69
N LYS A 97 4.84 -0.42 -7.93
CA LYS A 97 5.61 0.30 -8.97
C LYS A 97 5.97 1.74 -8.58
N TYR A 98 5.23 2.35 -7.66
CA TYR A 98 5.57 3.65 -7.10
C TYR A 98 6.99 3.68 -6.49
N LEU A 99 7.48 2.57 -5.95
CA LEU A 99 8.83 2.45 -5.37
C LEU A 99 9.95 2.67 -6.39
N THR A 100 9.70 2.35 -7.66
CA THR A 100 10.67 2.49 -8.75
C THR A 100 10.60 3.83 -9.45
N ASP A 101 9.54 4.59 -9.20
CA ASP A 101 9.44 5.95 -9.70
C ASP A 101 10.51 6.82 -9.02
N ASN A 102 11.17 7.69 -9.77
CA ASN A 102 12.13 8.64 -9.23
C ASN A 102 12.07 9.95 -10.00
N VAL A 103 12.19 11.07 -9.29
CA VAL A 103 12.34 12.39 -9.91
C VAL A 103 13.81 12.68 -10.11
N ASP A 104 14.29 12.58 -11.35
CA ASP A 104 15.69 12.79 -11.68
C ASP A 104 16.19 14.24 -11.50
N ASN A 105 15.29 15.23 -11.36
CA ASN A 105 15.67 16.64 -11.37
C ASN A 105 15.21 17.43 -10.14
N SER A 106 16.19 18.04 -9.45
CA SER A 106 16.01 18.99 -8.34
C SER A 106 15.12 20.22 -8.68
N SER A 107 14.78 20.41 -9.96
CA SER A 107 13.89 21.45 -10.47
C SER A 107 12.41 21.10 -10.39
N HIS A 108 12.00 19.94 -9.88
CA HIS A 108 10.58 19.58 -9.74
C HIS A 108 10.16 19.63 -8.26
N GLU A 109 8.94 20.08 -8.01
CA GLU A 109 8.21 19.94 -6.76
C GLU A 109 7.13 18.89 -6.98
N ARG A 110 7.12 17.84 -6.15
CA ARG A 110 6.18 16.74 -6.24
C ARG A 110 5.33 16.67 -4.99
N ASN A 111 4.02 16.57 -5.19
CA ASN A 111 3.06 16.19 -4.15
C ASN A 111 2.40 14.87 -4.57
N THR A 112 2.33 13.91 -3.65
CA THR A 112 1.73 12.60 -3.92
C THR A 112 0.48 12.43 -3.07
N LEU A 113 -0.66 12.19 -3.71
CA LEU A 113 -1.89 11.77 -3.04
C LEU A 113 -1.91 10.24 -2.97
N LEU A 114 -1.91 9.71 -1.75
CA LEU A 114 -2.10 8.29 -1.45
C LEU A 114 -3.56 8.08 -1.03
N TYR A 115 -4.24 7.15 -1.67
CA TYR A 115 -5.51 6.58 -1.23
C TYR A 115 -5.30 5.10 -0.88
N LYS A 116 -5.75 4.69 0.30
CA LYS A 116 -5.75 3.29 0.75
C LYS A 116 -7.15 2.83 1.04
N SER A 117 -7.51 1.65 0.57
CA SER A 117 -8.81 1.04 0.84
C SER A 117 -8.67 -0.43 1.18
N THR A 118 -9.34 -0.86 2.24
CA THR A 118 -9.43 -2.26 2.67
C THR A 118 -10.88 -2.68 2.69
N THR A 119 -11.17 -3.93 2.33
CA THR A 119 -12.54 -4.41 2.15
C THR A 119 -12.88 -5.54 3.11
N HIS A 120 -12.07 -6.59 3.13
CA HIS A 120 -12.31 -7.79 3.94
C HIS A 120 -11.01 -8.52 4.26
N TRP A 121 -11.08 -9.43 5.21
CA TRP A 121 -10.07 -10.42 5.49
C TRP A 121 -10.54 -11.78 5.00
N LYS A 122 -9.60 -12.59 4.49
CA LYS A 122 -9.77 -14.05 4.45
C LYS A 122 -8.74 -14.67 5.38
N LYS A 123 -9.18 -15.61 6.23
CA LYS A 123 -8.39 -16.25 7.27
C LYS A 123 -8.57 -17.76 7.20
N LEU A 124 -7.50 -18.52 7.40
CA LEU A 124 -7.58 -19.95 7.64
C LEU A 124 -7.92 -20.21 9.11
N GLY A 125 -8.95 -21.03 9.34
CA GLY A 125 -9.33 -21.53 10.66
C GLY A 125 -8.29 -22.51 11.19
N MET A 126 -7.22 -21.99 11.79
CA MET A 126 -6.10 -22.81 12.29
C MET A 126 -6.53 -23.83 13.34
N ASP A 127 -7.56 -23.53 14.14
CA ASP A 127 -8.13 -24.46 15.11
C ASP A 127 -8.73 -25.72 14.51
N HIS A 128 -9.19 -25.65 13.26
CA HIS A 128 -9.70 -26.82 12.55
C HIS A 128 -8.56 -27.52 11.79
N LEU A 129 -7.68 -26.74 11.15
CA LEU A 129 -6.54 -27.27 10.37
C LEU A 129 -5.52 -28.04 11.21
N LYS A 130 -5.41 -27.76 12.52
CA LYS A 130 -4.50 -28.52 13.41
C LYS A 130 -4.81 -30.01 13.49
N ASN A 131 -6.05 -30.41 13.20
CA ASN A 131 -6.49 -31.80 13.19
C ASN A 131 -6.46 -32.42 11.78
N GLU A 132 -6.25 -31.61 10.75
CA GLU A 132 -6.19 -32.06 9.36
C GLU A 132 -4.82 -32.63 9.03
N LYS A 133 -4.80 -33.69 8.20
CA LYS A 133 -3.55 -34.30 7.77
C LYS A 133 -2.82 -33.37 6.81
N VAL A 134 -1.54 -33.12 7.08
CA VAL A 134 -0.63 -32.55 6.07
C VAL A 134 -0.45 -33.58 4.97
N GLU A 135 -0.95 -33.27 3.77
CA GLU A 135 -0.99 -34.24 2.68
C GLU A 135 0.32 -34.31 1.91
N HIS A 136 1.05 -33.21 1.87
CA HIS A 136 2.28 -33.11 1.11
C HIS A 136 3.48 -32.99 2.05
N GLN A 137 4.36 -33.99 1.98
CA GLN A 137 5.70 -33.89 2.53
C GLN A 137 6.59 -33.28 1.46
N PHE A 138 7.12 -32.10 1.75
CA PHE A 138 8.03 -31.41 0.84
C PHE A 138 9.48 -31.80 1.13
N GLU A 139 10.37 -31.54 0.18
CA GLU A 139 11.79 -31.50 0.48
C GLU A 139 12.02 -30.56 1.67
N ASP A 140 12.88 -30.98 2.60
CA ASP A 140 13.29 -30.12 3.68
C ASP A 140 13.79 -28.79 3.09
N ASN A 141 13.44 -27.68 3.74
CA ASN A 141 14.03 -26.37 3.49
C ASN A 141 13.48 -25.53 2.32
N ILE A 142 12.34 -25.87 1.71
CA ILE A 142 11.76 -25.07 0.60
C ILE A 142 11.03 -23.79 1.04
N ALA A 143 10.55 -23.73 2.29
CA ALA A 143 9.79 -22.61 2.82
C ALA A 143 9.98 -22.50 4.34
N THR A 144 9.62 -21.35 4.91
CA THR A 144 9.70 -21.10 6.37
C THR A 144 8.35 -20.77 6.98
N HIS A 145 7.38 -20.31 6.18
CA HIS A 145 6.08 -19.85 6.64
C HIS A 145 4.96 -20.35 5.71
N VAL A 146 3.72 -20.30 6.21
CA VAL A 146 2.49 -20.53 5.44
C VAL A 146 1.59 -19.30 5.57
N VAL A 147 0.93 -18.92 4.49
CA VAL A 147 0.00 -17.78 4.46
C VAL A 147 -1.32 -18.19 5.10
N THR A 148 -1.61 -17.65 6.28
CA THR A 148 -2.81 -17.99 7.06
C THR A 148 -3.88 -16.91 7.03
N GLN A 149 -3.55 -15.68 6.65
CA GLN A 149 -4.48 -14.56 6.60
C GLN A 149 -4.06 -13.56 5.52
N ILE A 150 -5.03 -13.03 4.79
CA ILE A 150 -4.84 -11.99 3.77
C ILE A 150 -5.85 -10.87 4.00
N GLN A 151 -5.36 -9.62 4.04
CA GLN A 151 -6.20 -8.43 3.94
C GLN A 151 -6.39 -8.09 2.47
N TYR A 152 -7.63 -7.97 2.03
CA TYR A 152 -7.96 -7.54 0.69
C TYR A 152 -8.25 -6.05 0.68
N GLY A 153 -7.76 -5.40 -0.36
CA GLY A 153 -7.81 -3.95 -0.52
C GLY A 153 -7.23 -3.53 -1.86
N ALA A 154 -7.22 -2.23 -2.08
CA ALA A 154 -6.62 -1.61 -3.25
C ALA A 154 -6.13 -0.21 -2.87
N ASP A 155 -4.91 0.10 -3.28
CA ASP A 155 -4.30 1.40 -3.03
C ASP A 155 -4.15 2.17 -4.36
N ALA A 156 -3.95 3.48 -4.26
CA ALA A 156 -3.67 4.35 -5.40
C ALA A 156 -2.74 5.50 -5.01
N PHE A 157 -1.81 5.82 -5.89
CA PHE A 157 -0.89 6.95 -5.81
C PHE A 157 -1.07 7.85 -7.03
N PHE A 158 -1.38 9.12 -6.78
CA PHE A 158 -1.40 10.17 -7.80
C PHE A 158 -0.27 11.15 -7.53
N LEU A 159 0.71 11.19 -8.41
CA LEU A 159 1.91 12.00 -8.29
C LEU A 159 1.72 13.25 -9.14
N PHE A 160 1.69 14.41 -8.49
CA PHE A 160 1.57 15.70 -9.15
C PHE A 160 2.92 16.39 -9.19
N ASP A 161 3.48 16.50 -10.39
CA ASP A 161 4.76 17.16 -10.64
C ASP A 161 4.57 18.59 -11.15
N ARG A 162 5.35 19.50 -10.58
CA ARG A 162 5.45 20.90 -11.02
C ARG A 162 6.89 21.31 -11.24
N LEU A 163 7.15 22.02 -12.34
CA LEU A 163 8.43 22.69 -12.57
C LEU A 163 8.61 23.87 -11.59
N LYS A 164 9.69 23.88 -10.81
CA LYS A 164 10.08 25.02 -9.98
C LYS A 164 10.47 26.18 -10.88
N ALA A 165 9.77 27.30 -10.75
CA ALA A 165 10.24 28.57 -11.28
C ALA A 165 11.62 28.91 -10.67
N LYS A 166 12.51 29.52 -11.45
CA LYS A 166 13.89 29.84 -11.02
C LYS A 166 13.88 30.60 -9.67
N LYS A 167 14.76 30.18 -8.77
CA LYS A 167 14.98 30.64 -7.39
C LYS A 167 14.76 32.15 -7.18
N THR A 168 13.58 32.55 -6.71
CA THR A 168 13.44 33.80 -5.93
C THR A 168 12.50 33.70 -4.72
N ASP A 169 11.57 32.75 -4.65
CA ASP A 169 10.58 32.75 -3.56
C ASP A 169 10.67 31.51 -2.67
N LYS A 170 11.76 31.42 -1.90
CA LYS A 170 12.00 30.33 -0.93
C LYS A 170 11.22 30.48 0.40
N LYS A 171 10.31 31.44 0.54
CA LYS A 171 9.61 31.68 1.81
C LYS A 171 8.07 31.75 1.76
N GLU A 172 7.42 31.75 0.59
CA GLU A 172 5.95 31.88 0.53
C GLU A 172 5.18 30.62 0.10
N ILE A 173 5.81 29.65 -0.55
CA ILE A 173 5.04 28.64 -1.31
C ILE A 173 4.72 27.37 -0.51
N SER A 174 5.48 27.08 0.56
CA SER A 174 5.04 26.08 1.55
C SER A 174 3.78 26.53 2.29
N GLY A 175 3.44 27.83 2.28
CA GLY A 175 2.27 28.38 2.94
C GLY A 175 0.99 28.29 2.13
N SER A 176 1.02 28.46 0.80
CA SER A 176 -0.21 28.45 -0.02
C SER A 176 -0.72 27.05 -0.32
N VAL A 177 0.19 26.10 -0.52
CA VAL A 177 -0.10 24.66 -0.57
C VAL A 177 -0.64 24.24 0.79
N ASN A 178 0.11 24.48 1.88
CA ASN A 178 -0.33 24.07 3.21
C ASN A 178 -1.58 24.83 3.71
N ALA A 179 -1.87 26.06 3.29
CA ALA A 179 -3.10 26.77 3.65
C ALA A 179 -4.31 26.28 2.87
N LYS A 180 -4.17 25.93 1.59
CA LYS A 180 -5.25 25.29 0.81
C LYS A 180 -5.47 23.83 1.24
N TYR A 181 -4.43 23.12 1.65
CA TYR A 181 -4.48 21.70 2.01
C TYR A 181 -4.59 21.41 3.53
N SER A 182 -4.35 22.39 4.42
CA SER A 182 -4.65 22.28 5.86
C SER A 182 -6.14 22.36 6.18
N HIS A 183 -6.97 22.70 5.20
CA HIS A 183 -8.42 22.61 5.28
C HIS A 183 -8.95 21.20 4.98
N ALA A 184 -8.10 20.25 4.59
CA ALA A 184 -8.39 18.82 4.67
C ALA A 184 -8.31 18.35 6.14
N LYS A 185 -9.07 19.00 7.02
CA LYS A 185 -9.44 18.44 8.32
C LYS A 185 -10.35 17.25 8.01
N ILE A 186 -9.78 16.06 8.22
CA ILE A 186 -10.41 14.90 8.85
C ILE A 186 -11.86 14.66 8.37
N TRP A 187 -11.99 13.80 7.36
CA TRP A 187 -13.21 13.00 7.22
C TRP A 187 -13.28 12.07 8.45
N GLU A 188 -14.03 12.49 9.46
CA GLU A 188 -14.67 11.56 10.38
C GLU A 188 -15.85 10.95 9.63
N VAL A 189 -15.81 9.63 9.48
CA VAL A 189 -16.91 8.82 8.94
C VAL A 189 -18.15 9.07 9.81
N GLY A 190 -19.12 9.83 9.28
CA GLY A 190 -20.47 9.93 9.83
C GLY A 190 -21.04 11.35 9.93
N GLY A 191 -21.80 11.75 8.92
CA GLY A 191 -22.71 12.91 9.00
C GLY A 191 -22.35 14.04 8.05
N GLY A 192 -23.25 14.31 7.10
CA GLY A 192 -23.04 15.25 5.99
C GLY A 192 -22.59 16.65 6.41
N GLY A 193 -21.43 17.08 5.89
CA GLY A 193 -20.93 18.43 5.96
C GLY A 193 -20.73 19.00 4.56
N LYS A 194 -21.41 20.08 4.24
CA LYS A 194 -21.33 20.81 2.97
C LYS A 194 -20.01 21.58 2.91
N PHE A 195 -19.26 21.45 1.81
CA PHE A 195 -18.09 22.30 1.54
C PHE A 195 -18.53 23.65 0.97
N ASP A 196 -18.23 24.74 1.68
CA ASP A 196 -18.34 26.11 1.15
C ASP A 196 -17.02 26.49 0.49
N ASN A 197 -17.03 26.58 -0.84
CA ASN A 197 -15.91 27.03 -1.63
C ASN A 197 -16.05 28.55 -1.86
N LYS A 198 -15.25 29.37 -1.17
CA LYS A 198 -15.13 30.79 -1.55
C LYS A 198 -14.14 30.88 -2.70
N GLU A 199 -14.69 31.05 -3.90
CA GLU A 199 -13.97 31.38 -5.13
C GLU A 199 -13.09 32.62 -4.92
N ASN A 200 -11.78 32.42 -4.94
CA ASN A 200 -10.85 33.44 -5.39
C ASN A 200 -10.14 32.88 -6.62
N GLU A 201 -10.68 33.24 -7.78
CA GLU A 201 -10.01 33.13 -9.07
C GLU A 201 -8.77 34.01 -9.08
N GLU A 202 -7.58 33.42 -9.04
CA GLU A 202 -6.40 34.04 -9.63
C GLU A 202 -5.71 33.05 -10.57
N LYS A 203 -5.71 33.46 -11.84
CA LYS A 203 -5.16 32.78 -13.00
C LYS A 203 -3.65 32.58 -12.86
N SER A 204 -3.25 31.34 -12.61
CA SER A 204 -2.08 30.77 -13.27
C SER A 204 -2.44 29.34 -13.65
N GLU A 205 -2.53 29.05 -14.95
CA GLU A 205 -2.62 27.68 -15.45
C GLU A 205 -1.25 27.02 -15.23
N GLU A 206 -0.95 26.70 -13.97
CA GLU A 206 0.22 25.90 -13.64
C GLU A 206 0.04 24.52 -14.28
N LYS A 207 0.93 24.19 -15.23
CA LYS A 207 0.93 22.88 -15.89
C LYS A 207 1.45 21.85 -14.91
N TYR A 208 0.54 21.04 -14.37
CA TYR A 208 0.87 19.86 -13.58
C TYR A 208 0.90 18.63 -14.49
N GLU A 209 1.89 17.77 -14.30
CA GLU A 209 1.88 16.42 -14.83
C GLU A 209 1.40 15.47 -13.73
N CYS A 210 0.46 14.59 -14.07
CA CYS A 210 -0.08 13.60 -13.14
C CYS A 210 0.35 12.20 -13.57
N THR A 211 1.07 11.50 -12.70
CA THR A 211 1.43 10.09 -12.88
C THR A 211 0.64 9.23 -11.90
N TYR A 212 0.08 8.12 -12.39
CA TYR A 212 -0.75 7.22 -11.59
C TYR A 212 -0.09 5.85 -11.41
N TYR A 213 -0.08 5.37 -10.16
CA TYR A 213 0.20 3.98 -9.81
C TYR A 213 -0.91 3.46 -8.91
N GLY A 214 -1.60 2.40 -9.30
CA GLY A 214 -2.72 1.91 -8.51
C GLY A 214 -3.15 0.51 -8.88
N ASP A 215 -3.96 -0.07 -8.00
CA ASP A 215 -4.52 -1.42 -8.16
C ASP A 215 -5.90 -1.39 -8.85
N PHE A 216 -6.37 -0.20 -9.23
CA PHE A 216 -7.66 0.02 -9.90
C PHE A 216 -7.50 0.09 -11.41
N VAL A 217 -8.42 -0.56 -12.14
CA VAL A 217 -8.57 -0.35 -13.57
C VAL A 217 -9.40 0.92 -13.78
N MET A 218 -8.75 2.02 -14.16
CA MET A 218 -9.42 3.30 -14.37
C MET A 218 -9.77 3.52 -15.84
N SER A 219 -11.00 3.97 -16.10
CA SER A 219 -11.44 4.40 -17.44
C SER A 219 -10.96 5.80 -17.80
N SER A 220 -10.66 6.64 -16.80
CA SER A 220 -10.16 8.00 -16.95
C SER A 220 -9.29 8.38 -15.77
N PHE A 221 -8.12 8.98 -16.01
CA PHE A 221 -7.21 9.43 -14.97
C PHE A 221 -7.48 10.89 -14.58
N PRO A 222 -7.43 11.22 -13.28
CA PRO A 222 -7.57 12.60 -12.83
C PRO A 222 -6.40 13.42 -13.33
N LYS A 223 -6.70 14.55 -13.96
CA LYS A 223 -5.72 15.44 -14.59
C LYS A 223 -5.17 16.49 -13.65
N ASN A 224 -5.85 16.69 -12.52
CA ASN A 224 -5.51 17.67 -11.51
C ASN A 224 -5.89 17.13 -10.13
N LEU A 225 -5.46 17.84 -9.09
CA LEU A 225 -5.68 17.42 -7.72
C LEU A 225 -7.17 17.33 -7.35
N LYS A 226 -8.01 18.25 -7.85
CA LYS A 226 -9.45 18.25 -7.58
C LYS A 226 -10.12 16.99 -8.15
N GLU A 227 -9.80 16.60 -9.37
CA GLU A 227 -10.30 15.36 -9.96
C GLU A 227 -9.82 14.11 -9.19
N ALA A 228 -8.60 14.15 -8.62
CA ALA A 228 -8.10 13.05 -7.80
C ALA A 228 -8.76 13.00 -6.42
N GLU A 229 -9.13 14.15 -5.86
CA GLU A 229 -9.96 14.25 -4.65
C GLU A 229 -11.37 13.71 -4.90
N GLU A 230 -11.98 13.99 -6.06
CA GLU A 230 -13.28 13.44 -6.46
C GLU A 230 -13.21 11.90 -6.64
N PHE A 231 -12.11 11.38 -7.19
CA PHE A 231 -11.88 9.93 -7.26
C PHE A 231 -11.85 9.27 -5.87
N ALA A 232 -11.26 9.94 -4.88
CA ALA A 232 -11.16 9.42 -3.51
C ALA A 232 -12.48 9.45 -2.72
N GLN A 233 -13.55 10.02 -3.28
CA GLN A 233 -14.89 10.11 -2.66
C GLN A 233 -15.85 8.99 -3.08
N VAL A 234 -15.38 8.02 -3.90
CA VAL A 234 -16.13 6.82 -4.28
C VAL A 234 -15.78 5.66 -3.35
#